data_AF-A0A010R321-F1
#
_entry.id   AF-A0A010R321-F1
#
_cell.length_a   1.000
_cell.length_b   1.000
_cell.length_c   1.000
_cell.angle_alpha   90.00
_cell.angle_beta   90.00
_cell.angle_gamma   90.00
#
_symmetry.space_group_name_H-M   'P 1'
#
loop_
_entity.id
_entity.type
_entity.pdbx_description
1 polymer ?
#
loop_
_entity_poly.entity_id
_entity_poly.type
_entity_poly.pdbx_seq_one_letter_code
_entity_poly.pdbx_strand_id
1 'polypeptide(L)'
;MPFPEIFKLNPGTPARVWRWSAGRPQPGTPIDDIEQPSTPPARGGVYLPSIDNSATTEDHGASSTGLFFRKISTSPQPSSPTATTHSRLRRRTCHLGFVRFSSFRMFLILSLVFLGGYVHYLWKAEAALGVPWVPDPEAQLFQQRPLLPPAQETSIDTYSLPLHTKGRDIVDEEGRRFKLLSVNWYGASDELNIPGGLDVQHRDVIAQTIRGLGFNSVRLPYSDEMVITDPPIPAELVAANPDLIGLKALDIFEACVTALTDAGIAVIVNNHITHSTWCCGADPCDAHWANDHLGPLCRIKQTEEDWIQHWEKIMLRLVDNPGVIGVDLRNEVRGVWGTMTWDKWATAAEKAGNRLLEMNKDWLVIVGGTESGNDLTGVAKRPVVLDVPGRVVYSAHVYAWSGWGSLEGRYSKRAYASFVKAMRHNWAYLVEGDVAPVWVGEFGAPHQPSIGDANYWNNLLRYLKVIDADFGYWAVNPRKPKDNVKETYALVEDDWVTPVLDYRMKDMVEIMRA
;
A
#
# COMPACT_ATOMS: atom_id res chain seq x y z
N MET A 1 44.18 5.61 -39.30
CA MET A 1 44.78 4.50 -38.52
C MET A 1 43.93 4.29 -37.27
N PRO A 2 43.51 3.05 -36.99
CA PRO A 2 42.44 2.75 -36.04
C PRO A 2 42.95 2.52 -34.61
N PHE A 3 42.09 2.81 -33.63
CA PHE A 3 42.23 2.35 -32.25
C PHE A 3 41.85 0.87 -32.15
N PRO A 4 42.49 0.08 -31.26
CA PRO A 4 42.39 -1.37 -31.28
C PRO A 4 41.12 -1.90 -30.60
N GLU A 5 40.50 -2.87 -31.26
CA GLU A 5 39.65 -3.88 -30.64
C GLU A 5 40.45 -4.64 -29.56
N ILE A 6 39.86 -4.84 -28.37
CA ILE A 6 39.92 -6.07 -27.56
C ILE A 6 38.88 -5.90 -26.45
N PHE A 7 37.74 -6.58 -26.59
CA PHE A 7 37.15 -7.46 -25.57
C PHE A 7 36.03 -8.25 -26.26
N LYS A 8 36.41 -9.37 -26.87
CA LYS A 8 35.49 -10.44 -27.26
C LYS A 8 34.93 -11.04 -25.97
N LEU A 9 33.66 -10.78 -25.68
CA LEU A 9 32.92 -11.55 -24.68
C LEU A 9 32.58 -12.92 -25.29
N ASN A 10 32.95 -13.97 -24.58
CA ASN A 10 32.66 -15.37 -24.91
C ASN A 10 31.16 -15.58 -25.16
N PRO A 11 30.76 -16.22 -26.29
CA PRO A 11 29.41 -16.71 -26.47
C PRO A 11 29.30 -18.06 -25.73
N GLY A 12 28.90 -18.03 -24.46
CA GLY A 12 28.85 -19.27 -23.68
C GLY A 12 28.21 -19.25 -22.31
N THR A 13 27.75 -18.09 -21.83
CA THR A 13 27.04 -18.02 -20.53
C THR A 13 25.65 -17.46 -20.79
N PRO A 14 24.57 -18.23 -20.59
CA PRO A 14 23.24 -17.66 -20.68
C PRO A 14 23.09 -16.68 -19.52
N ALA A 15 23.12 -15.39 -19.83
CA ALA A 15 22.50 -14.40 -18.97
C ALA A 15 21.05 -14.87 -18.79
N ARG A 16 20.69 -15.30 -17.58
CA ARG A 16 19.30 -15.59 -17.23
C ARG A 16 18.56 -14.26 -17.24
N VAL A 17 18.13 -13.83 -18.42
CA VAL A 17 17.04 -12.90 -18.58
C VAL A 17 15.81 -13.66 -18.11
N TRP A 18 15.28 -13.31 -16.95
CA TRP A 18 14.02 -13.83 -16.45
C TRP A 18 12.88 -13.29 -17.32
N ARG A 19 12.67 -13.89 -18.50
CA ARG A 19 11.41 -13.75 -19.24
C ARG A 19 10.40 -14.69 -18.60
N TRP A 20 9.55 -14.15 -17.74
CA TRP A 20 8.21 -14.72 -17.59
C TRP A 20 7.45 -14.42 -18.87
N SER A 21 7.17 -15.48 -19.64
CA SER A 21 6.34 -15.45 -20.85
C SER A 21 4.94 -15.99 -20.55
N ALA A 22 4.41 -15.69 -19.37
CA ALA A 22 3.01 -15.95 -19.10
C ALA A 22 2.23 -14.78 -19.69
N GLY A 23 1.53 -15.02 -20.80
CA GLY A 23 0.43 -14.13 -21.20
C GLY A 23 -0.57 -13.99 -20.05
N ARG A 24 -1.37 -12.92 -20.11
CA ARG A 24 -2.43 -12.60 -19.15
C ARG A 24 -3.18 -13.86 -18.67
N PRO A 25 -3.40 -14.03 -17.36
CA PRO A 25 -4.15 -15.18 -16.85
C PRO A 25 -5.51 -15.30 -17.53
N GLN A 26 -5.88 -16.51 -17.92
CA GLN A 26 -7.20 -16.75 -18.53
C GLN A 26 -8.30 -16.45 -17.49
N PRO A 27 -9.36 -15.72 -17.88
CA PRO A 27 -10.49 -15.44 -16.99
C PRO A 27 -11.03 -16.71 -16.33
N GLY A 28 -11.33 -16.65 -15.03
CA GLY A 28 -11.91 -17.75 -14.27
C GLY A 28 -10.96 -18.92 -13.95
N THR A 29 -9.67 -18.83 -14.27
CA THR A 29 -8.69 -19.88 -13.93
C THR A 29 -8.03 -19.57 -12.59
N PRO A 30 -8.00 -20.52 -11.62
CA PRO A 30 -7.27 -20.35 -10.38
C PRO A 30 -5.79 -20.05 -10.65
N ILE A 31 -5.29 -19.00 -10.02
CA ILE A 31 -3.88 -18.60 -10.15
C ILE A 31 -3.08 -19.26 -9.02
N ASP A 32 -2.35 -20.34 -9.32
CA ASP A 32 -1.50 -21.02 -8.33
C ASP A 32 -0.12 -20.34 -8.17
N ASP A 33 -0.10 -19.17 -7.54
CA ASP A 33 1.14 -18.40 -7.26
C ASP A 33 1.86 -18.79 -5.97
N ILE A 34 1.35 -19.78 -5.25
CA ILE A 34 1.78 -20.09 -3.89
C ILE A 34 3.16 -20.79 -3.86
N GLU A 35 3.67 -21.30 -4.98
CA GLU A 35 4.96 -21.99 -5.02
C GLU A 35 6.16 -21.05 -5.28
N GLN A 36 6.56 -20.30 -4.24
CA GLN A 36 7.99 -20.10 -3.98
C GLN A 36 8.27 -20.19 -2.47
N PRO A 37 9.18 -21.07 -2.01
CA PRO A 37 9.53 -21.13 -0.61
C PRO A 37 10.18 -19.83 -0.16
N SER A 38 9.56 -19.20 0.84
CA SER A 38 10.05 -18.04 1.57
C SER A 38 11.29 -18.43 2.39
N THR A 39 12.48 -18.42 1.79
CA THR A 39 13.73 -18.38 2.55
C THR A 39 14.25 -16.95 2.63
N PRO A 40 14.43 -16.36 3.83
CA PRO A 40 15.20 -15.13 3.96
C PRO A 40 16.65 -15.42 3.56
N PRO A 41 17.44 -14.45 3.07
CA PRO A 41 18.85 -14.67 2.84
C PRO A 41 19.53 -14.96 4.19
N ALA A 42 19.87 -16.23 4.40
CA ALA A 42 20.74 -16.63 5.49
C ALA A 42 22.11 -15.97 5.24
N ARG A 43 22.51 -15.11 6.19
CA ARG A 43 23.92 -14.71 6.33
C ARG A 43 24.76 -15.98 6.48
N GLY A 44 25.74 -16.15 5.60
CA GLY A 44 26.72 -17.24 5.72
C GLY A 44 27.47 -17.46 4.42
N GLY A 45 28.55 -16.70 4.21
CA GLY A 45 29.52 -17.02 3.17
C GLY A 45 30.12 -18.41 3.43
N VAL A 46 30.03 -19.27 2.44
CA VAL A 46 30.77 -20.54 2.40
C VAL A 46 32.03 -20.27 1.58
N TYR A 47 33.18 -20.25 2.26
CA TYR A 47 34.49 -20.35 1.64
C TYR A 47 34.60 -21.72 0.94
N LEU A 48 34.92 -21.71 -0.35
CA LEU A 48 35.44 -22.89 -1.03
C LEU A 48 36.93 -23.09 -0.64
N PRO A 49 37.40 -24.34 -0.54
CA PRO A 49 38.70 -24.67 0.04
C PRO A 49 39.84 -24.42 -0.94
N SER A 50 40.92 -23.79 -0.45
CA SER A 50 42.20 -23.78 -1.15
C SER A 50 42.93 -25.11 -0.93
N ILE A 51 43.17 -25.81 -2.03
CA ILE A 51 44.19 -26.84 -2.15
C ILE A 51 45.54 -26.11 -2.21
N ASP A 52 46.44 -26.32 -1.23
CA ASP A 52 47.76 -26.88 -1.51
C ASP A 52 48.60 -27.21 -0.26
N ASN A 53 49.24 -28.36 -0.40
CA ASN A 53 50.31 -29.06 0.33
C ASN A 53 51.23 -28.27 1.29
N SER A 54 51.49 -28.83 2.49
CA SER A 54 52.78 -29.47 2.83
C SER A 54 52.85 -30.04 4.26
N ALA A 55 53.12 -31.36 4.33
CA ALA A 55 54.06 -32.08 5.22
C ALA A 55 53.91 -32.12 6.77
N THR A 56 53.87 -33.38 7.26
CA THR A 56 54.49 -33.97 8.49
C THR A 56 53.95 -33.51 9.86
N THR A 57 53.66 -34.34 10.87
CA THR A 57 54.05 -35.72 11.24
C THR A 57 53.22 -36.18 12.45
N GLU A 58 53.04 -37.51 12.58
CA GLU A 58 52.89 -38.31 13.83
C GLU A 58 51.65 -38.11 14.73
N ASP A 59 51.20 -39.07 15.54
CA ASP A 59 51.01 -40.52 15.48
C ASP A 59 50.21 -40.88 16.76
N HIS A 60 49.49 -42.01 16.73
CA HIS A 60 48.89 -42.75 17.87
C HIS A 60 47.69 -42.10 18.61
N GLY A 61 46.61 -42.80 18.97
CA GLY A 61 46.26 -44.21 18.94
C GLY A 61 45.10 -44.44 19.94
N ALA A 62 44.12 -45.27 19.56
CA ALA A 62 43.32 -46.23 20.36
C ALA A 62 42.76 -45.81 21.75
N SER A 63 41.62 -46.25 22.27
CA SER A 63 40.53 -47.15 21.90
C SER A 63 39.69 -47.31 23.17
N SER A 64 38.39 -47.58 22.99
CA SER A 64 37.52 -48.45 23.79
C SER A 64 37.03 -48.04 25.20
N THR A 65 35.69 -47.95 25.28
CA THR A 65 34.74 -48.63 26.20
C THR A 65 35.03 -48.58 27.70
N GLY A 66 34.11 -48.27 28.61
CA GLY A 66 32.69 -48.61 28.67
C GLY A 66 32.37 -49.11 30.09
N LEU A 67 31.09 -49.00 30.47
CA LEU A 67 30.41 -49.57 31.65
C LEU A 67 30.46 -48.85 33.02
N PHE A 68 29.26 -48.35 33.34
CA PHE A 68 28.56 -48.30 34.62
C PHE A 68 28.96 -49.34 35.69
N PHE A 69 28.98 -48.92 36.97
CA PHE A 69 28.14 -49.51 38.02
C PHE A 69 28.03 -48.59 39.27
N ARG A 70 26.96 -48.81 40.03
CA ARG A 70 26.38 -47.98 41.09
C ARG A 70 26.63 -48.62 42.48
N LYS A 71 26.59 -47.77 43.53
CA LYS A 71 26.16 -47.98 44.94
C LYS A 71 27.22 -48.06 46.09
N ILE A 72 27.06 -47.08 46.99
CA ILE A 72 26.89 -47.15 48.47
C ILE A 72 28.13 -47.28 49.39
N SER A 73 28.41 -46.15 50.06
CA SER A 73 28.55 -45.91 51.52
C SER A 73 29.21 -46.95 52.44
N THR A 74 30.33 -46.58 53.10
CA THR A 74 30.46 -46.22 54.54
C THR A 74 31.93 -46.28 55.00
N SER A 75 32.33 -45.34 55.86
CA SER A 75 33.66 -45.21 56.52
C SER A 75 33.82 -46.20 57.70
N PRO A 76 35.01 -46.38 58.35
CA PRO A 76 35.67 -45.35 59.19
C PRO A 76 37.23 -45.35 59.26
N GLN A 77 37.72 -44.29 59.91
CA GLN A 77 39.04 -43.86 60.44
C GLN A 77 39.94 -44.89 61.19
N PRO A 78 41.10 -44.54 61.84
CA PRO A 78 41.94 -43.31 61.86
C PRO A 78 43.49 -43.53 61.85
N SER A 79 44.30 -42.47 61.70
CA SER A 79 45.37 -42.09 62.67
C SER A 79 46.07 -40.77 62.29
N SER A 80 46.31 -39.95 63.30
CA SER A 80 46.88 -38.58 63.31
C SER A 80 48.35 -38.64 63.80
N PRO A 81 49.04 -37.55 64.26
CA PRO A 81 48.89 -36.08 64.06
C PRO A 81 50.25 -35.34 63.83
N THR A 82 50.19 -34.02 63.57
CA THR A 82 51.09 -32.97 64.13
C THR A 82 50.51 -31.59 63.74
N ALA A 83 49.89 -30.84 64.68
CA ALA A 83 50.41 -29.66 65.40
C ALA A 83 50.98 -28.57 64.46
N THR A 84 50.64 -27.28 64.46
CA THR A 84 49.98 -26.30 65.37
C THR A 84 49.74 -25.05 64.47
N THR A 85 48.74 -24.17 64.62
CA THR A 85 48.68 -23.01 65.54
C THR A 85 47.42 -22.17 65.21
N HIS A 86 46.95 -21.38 66.17
CA HIS A 86 45.63 -20.74 66.32
C HIS A 86 45.21 -19.61 65.34
N SER A 87 43.91 -19.54 65.03
CA SER A 87 43.12 -18.29 65.13
C SER A 87 41.62 -18.58 65.33
N ARG A 88 40.97 -17.84 66.24
CA ARG A 88 39.55 -17.99 66.64
C ARG A 88 38.65 -17.16 65.71
N LEU A 89 37.67 -17.79 65.07
CA LEU A 89 36.49 -17.09 64.54
C LEU A 89 35.18 -17.75 65.03
N ARG A 90 34.36 -16.97 65.74
CA ARG A 90 33.01 -17.31 66.21
C ARG A 90 32.09 -17.59 65.01
N ARG A 91 31.50 -18.78 64.93
CA ARG A 91 30.36 -19.07 64.04
C ARG A 91 29.08 -18.48 64.63
N ARG A 92 28.50 -17.49 63.96
CA ARG A 92 27.08 -17.14 64.07
C ARG A 92 26.33 -17.88 62.97
N THR A 93 25.50 -18.86 63.34
CA THR A 93 24.45 -19.39 62.47
C THR A 93 23.29 -18.42 62.46
N CYS A 94 22.87 -17.95 61.28
CA CYS A 94 21.61 -17.23 61.13
C CYS A 94 20.86 -17.75 59.91
N HIS A 95 19.60 -18.11 60.15
CA HIS A 95 18.67 -18.76 59.26
C HIS A 95 18.40 -17.92 57.99
N LEU A 96 18.61 -18.51 56.80
CA LEU A 96 17.92 -18.05 55.59
C LEU A 96 16.44 -18.38 55.76
N GLY A 97 15.64 -17.37 56.13
CA GLY A 97 14.19 -17.47 56.05
C GLY A 97 13.79 -17.64 54.59
N PHE A 98 13.36 -18.84 54.20
CA PHE A 98 12.67 -19.04 52.93
C PHE A 98 11.35 -18.27 53.01
N VAL A 99 11.28 -17.13 52.31
CA VAL A 99 10.02 -16.42 52.11
C VAL A 99 9.12 -17.35 51.30
N ARG A 100 8.17 -17.99 51.97
CA ARG A 100 7.16 -18.84 51.35
C ARG A 100 6.19 -17.93 50.60
N PHE A 101 6.45 -17.66 49.32
CA PHE A 101 5.47 -17.00 48.47
C PHE A 101 4.23 -17.90 48.41
N SER A 102 3.06 -17.33 48.73
CA SER A 102 1.79 -18.00 48.42
C SER A 102 1.78 -18.37 46.94
N SER A 103 1.27 -19.55 46.58
CA SER A 103 1.16 -20.01 45.19
C SER A 103 0.53 -18.95 44.28
N PHE A 104 -0.37 -18.12 44.82
CA PHE A 104 -0.97 -16.98 44.14
C PHE A 104 0.05 -15.88 43.78
N ARG A 105 0.95 -15.52 44.70
CA ARG A 105 2.01 -14.52 44.44
C ARG A 105 3.04 -15.03 43.43
N MET A 106 3.37 -16.32 43.50
CA MET A 106 4.26 -16.95 42.51
C MET A 106 3.62 -16.96 41.11
N PHE A 107 2.34 -17.30 41.02
CA PHE A 107 1.58 -17.24 39.77
C PHE A 107 1.52 -15.81 39.20
N LEU A 108 1.30 -14.80 40.05
CA LEU A 108 1.27 -13.40 39.64
C LEU A 108 2.65 -12.94 39.10
N ILE A 109 3.74 -13.29 39.79
CA ILE A 109 5.10 -12.94 39.36
C ILE A 109 5.42 -13.62 38.03
N LEU A 110 5.13 -14.91 37.88
CA LEU A 110 5.34 -15.62 36.62
C LEU A 110 4.52 -15.00 35.49
N SER A 111 3.25 -14.68 35.73
CA SER A 111 2.38 -14.03 34.76
C SER A 111 2.93 -12.67 34.32
N LEU A 112 3.45 -11.86 35.25
CA LEU A 112 4.09 -10.57 34.95
C LEU A 112 5.40 -10.74 34.17
N VAL A 113 6.21 -11.75 34.48
CA VAL A 113 7.44 -12.05 33.74
C VAL A 113 7.11 -12.53 32.32
N PHE A 114 6.13 -13.41 32.15
CA PHE A 114 5.67 -13.85 30.84
C PHE A 114 5.09 -12.69 30.03
N LEU A 115 4.25 -11.85 30.65
CA LEU A 115 3.70 -10.66 30.00
C LEU A 115 4.81 -9.67 29.62
N GLY A 116 5.77 -9.41 30.52
CA GLY A 116 6.91 -8.56 30.25
C GLY A 116 7.81 -9.09 29.13
N GLY A 117 8.09 -10.40 29.14
CA GLY A 117 8.84 -11.07 28.07
C GLY A 117 8.11 -11.04 26.73
N TYR A 118 6.79 -11.25 26.73
CA TYR A 118 5.96 -11.17 25.54
C TYR A 118 5.89 -9.75 24.97
N VAL A 119 5.69 -8.73 25.82
CA VAL A 119 5.72 -7.32 25.42
C VAL A 119 7.10 -6.94 24.87
N HIS A 120 8.18 -7.40 25.51
CA HIS A 120 9.54 -7.17 25.01
C HIS A 120 9.79 -7.83 23.66
N TYR A 121 9.31 -9.06 23.46
CA TYR A 121 9.37 -9.76 22.18
C TYR A 121 8.60 -9.00 21.09
N LEU A 122 7.36 -8.58 21.37
CA LEU A 122 6.56 -7.78 20.44
C LEU A 122 7.26 -6.47 20.08
N TRP A 123 7.83 -5.79 21.07
CA TRP A 123 8.59 -4.56 20.84
C TRP A 123 9.84 -4.78 19.97
N LYS A 124 10.60 -5.85 20.22
CA LYS A 124 11.76 -6.22 19.40
C LYS A 124 11.37 -6.59 17.97
N ALA A 125 10.29 -7.36 17.80
CA ALA A 125 9.77 -7.74 16.49
C ALA A 125 9.28 -6.51 15.71
N GLU A 126 8.64 -5.57 16.39
CA GLU A 126 8.21 -4.30 15.80
C GLU A 126 9.41 -3.43 15.39
N ALA A 127 10.40 -3.30 16.27
CA ALA A 127 11.62 -2.55 15.98
C ALA A 127 12.39 -3.11 14.78
N ALA A 128 12.36 -4.44 14.57
CA ALA A 128 13.00 -5.08 13.41
C ALA A 128 12.35 -4.69 12.08
N LEU A 129 11.04 -4.39 12.06
CA LEU A 129 10.34 -3.95 10.86
C LEU A 129 10.65 -2.51 10.49
N GLY A 130 10.92 -1.65 11.49
CA GLY A 130 11.27 -0.25 11.31
C GLY A 130 12.73 0.00 10.88
N VAL A 131 13.53 -1.04 10.68
CA VAL A 131 14.91 -0.90 10.18
C VAL A 131 14.87 -0.38 8.73
N PRO A 132 15.69 0.62 8.35
CA PRO A 132 15.77 1.08 6.97
C PRO A 132 16.11 -0.07 6.01
N TRP A 133 15.37 -0.17 4.91
CA TRP A 133 15.65 -1.10 3.82
C TRP A 133 16.58 -0.46 2.79
N VAL A 134 17.44 -1.27 2.19
CA VAL A 134 18.40 -0.83 1.17
C VAL A 134 17.92 -1.30 -0.21
N PRO A 135 17.79 -0.38 -1.19
CA PRO A 135 17.44 -0.73 -2.56
C PRO A 135 18.35 -1.81 -3.17
N ASP A 136 17.74 -2.74 -3.88
CA ASP A 136 18.46 -3.75 -4.66
C ASP A 136 19.29 -3.09 -5.80
N PRO A 137 20.31 -3.78 -6.33
CA PRO A 137 21.15 -3.22 -7.39
C PRO A 137 20.39 -2.81 -8.65
N GLU A 138 19.27 -3.46 -8.97
CA GLU A 138 18.47 -3.10 -10.15
C GLU A 138 17.73 -1.78 -9.93
N ALA A 139 17.19 -1.53 -8.74
CA ALA A 139 16.59 -0.26 -8.36
C ALA A 139 17.63 0.88 -8.36
N GLN A 140 18.86 0.60 -7.93
CA GLN A 140 19.97 1.55 -8.00
C GLN A 140 20.39 1.85 -9.45
N LEU A 141 20.34 0.86 -10.34
CA LEU A 141 20.59 1.07 -11.77
C LEU A 141 19.45 1.83 -12.46
N PHE A 142 18.20 1.58 -12.05
CA PHE A 142 17.02 2.29 -12.55
C PHE A 142 17.11 3.80 -12.25
N GLN A 143 17.51 4.15 -11.01
CA GLN A 143 17.76 5.53 -10.57
C GLN A 143 18.70 6.34 -11.49
N GLN A 144 19.60 5.66 -12.21
CA GLN A 144 20.64 6.29 -13.02
C GLN A 144 20.21 6.49 -14.49
N ARG A 145 19.02 6.03 -14.87
CA ARG A 145 18.53 6.06 -16.25
C ARG A 145 17.31 6.96 -16.37
N PRO A 146 17.16 7.70 -17.48
CA PRO A 146 15.93 8.44 -17.71
C PRO A 146 14.75 7.48 -17.85
N LEU A 147 13.58 7.93 -17.42
CA LEU A 147 12.34 7.20 -17.60
C LEU A 147 12.05 7.06 -19.10
N LEU A 148 11.62 5.87 -19.52
CA LEU A 148 11.20 5.64 -20.90
C LEU A 148 9.90 6.39 -21.18
N PRO A 149 9.72 6.97 -22.39
CA PRO A 149 8.48 7.63 -22.75
C PRO A 149 7.26 6.72 -22.54
N PRO A 150 6.10 7.29 -22.15
CA PRO A 150 4.88 6.53 -21.97
C PRO A 150 4.47 5.83 -23.28
N ALA A 151 3.90 4.64 -23.14
CA ALA A 151 3.29 3.91 -24.24
C ALA A 151 2.15 4.75 -24.84
N GLN A 152 2.15 4.98 -26.16
CA GLN A 152 1.14 5.82 -26.80
C GLN A 152 -0.25 5.15 -26.74
N GLU A 153 -0.26 3.82 -26.88
CA GLU A 153 -1.43 2.95 -26.80
C GLU A 153 -2.12 2.90 -25.43
N THR A 154 -1.52 3.51 -24.39
CA THR A 154 -2.18 3.62 -23.07
C THR A 154 -2.97 4.91 -22.92
N SER A 155 -2.80 5.90 -23.81
CA SER A 155 -3.59 7.14 -23.78
C SER A 155 -5.06 6.85 -24.07
N ILE A 156 -5.95 7.53 -23.35
CA ILE A 156 -7.41 7.38 -23.52
C ILE A 156 -7.86 7.79 -24.93
N ASP A 157 -7.15 8.70 -25.60
CA ASP A 157 -7.46 9.16 -26.96
C ASP A 157 -7.31 8.05 -28.02
N THR A 158 -6.67 6.93 -27.64
CA THR A 158 -6.54 5.75 -28.50
C THR A 158 -7.67 4.73 -28.31
N TYR A 159 -8.62 4.98 -27.41
CA TYR A 159 -9.78 4.15 -27.07
C TYR A 159 -11.09 4.77 -27.59
N SER A 160 -12.08 3.93 -27.95
CA SER A 160 -13.40 4.44 -28.30
C SER A 160 -14.30 4.47 -27.07
N LEU A 161 -14.61 5.68 -26.64
CA LEU A 161 -15.45 5.94 -25.48
C LEU A 161 -16.94 5.78 -25.84
N PRO A 162 -17.80 5.41 -24.87
CA PRO A 162 -17.52 5.32 -23.44
C PRO A 162 -16.93 3.98 -22.96
N LEU A 163 -16.21 4.02 -21.84
CA LEU A 163 -15.75 2.81 -21.17
C LEU A 163 -16.89 2.11 -20.42
N HIS A 164 -16.90 0.79 -20.43
CA HIS A 164 -17.85 -0.03 -19.66
C HIS A 164 -17.18 -1.26 -19.07
N THR A 165 -17.88 -1.98 -18.19
CA THR A 165 -17.36 -3.16 -17.52
C THR A 165 -17.83 -4.45 -18.18
N LYS A 166 -16.91 -5.42 -18.28
CA LYS A 166 -17.16 -6.74 -18.86
C LYS A 166 -16.31 -7.79 -18.13
N GLY A 167 -16.97 -8.68 -17.39
CA GLY A 167 -16.28 -9.62 -16.50
C GLY A 167 -15.41 -8.85 -15.51
N ARG A 168 -14.15 -9.25 -15.39
CA ARG A 168 -13.16 -8.57 -14.55
C ARG A 168 -12.56 -7.27 -15.11
N ASP A 169 -12.97 -6.83 -16.31
CA ASP A 169 -12.28 -5.75 -17.03
C ASP A 169 -13.12 -4.50 -17.26
N ILE A 170 -12.42 -3.38 -17.34
CA ILE A 170 -12.90 -2.15 -18.00
C ILE A 170 -12.48 -2.22 -19.46
N VAL A 171 -13.43 -2.01 -20.37
CA VAL A 171 -13.24 -2.10 -21.81
C VAL A 171 -13.83 -0.89 -22.54
N ASP A 172 -13.31 -0.59 -23.72
CA ASP A 172 -13.87 0.39 -24.65
C ASP A 172 -15.04 -0.21 -25.46
N GLU A 173 -15.65 0.59 -26.36
CA GLU A 173 -16.79 0.13 -27.18
C GLU A 173 -16.43 -1.05 -28.11
N GLU A 174 -15.18 -1.18 -28.55
CA GLU A 174 -14.70 -2.33 -29.33
C GLU A 174 -14.33 -3.55 -28.46
N GLY A 175 -14.45 -3.44 -27.14
CA GLY A 175 -14.14 -4.50 -26.19
C GLY A 175 -12.65 -4.67 -25.92
N ARG A 176 -11.81 -3.68 -26.27
CA ARG A 176 -10.41 -3.62 -25.87
C ARG A 176 -10.32 -3.20 -24.41
N ARG A 177 -9.48 -3.89 -23.64
CA ARG A 177 -9.28 -3.57 -22.23
C ARG A 177 -8.57 -2.23 -22.07
N PHE A 178 -9.17 -1.35 -21.27
CA PHE A 178 -8.53 -0.15 -20.74
C PHE A 178 -8.04 -0.43 -19.32
N LYS A 179 -6.74 -0.71 -19.17
CA LYS A 179 -6.13 -0.90 -17.84
C LYS A 179 -5.93 0.47 -17.19
N LEU A 180 -6.53 0.69 -16.02
CA LEU A 180 -6.30 1.91 -15.24
C LEU A 180 -4.89 1.89 -14.65
N LEU A 181 -4.04 2.78 -15.14
CA LEU A 181 -2.72 3.11 -14.62
C LEU A 181 -2.85 4.48 -13.96
N SER A 182 -3.39 4.49 -12.74
CA SER A 182 -3.79 5.73 -12.07
C SER A 182 -2.73 6.26 -11.11
N VAL A 183 -2.74 7.58 -10.92
CA VAL A 183 -2.10 8.26 -9.80
C VAL A 183 -3.11 9.19 -9.10
N ASN A 184 -2.92 9.43 -7.82
CA ASN A 184 -3.71 10.41 -7.07
C ASN A 184 -3.04 11.79 -7.13
N TRP A 185 -3.82 12.82 -7.47
CA TRP A 185 -3.42 14.23 -7.39
C TRP A 185 -4.30 14.96 -6.38
N TYR A 186 -3.87 14.99 -5.12
CA TYR A 186 -4.68 15.54 -4.03
C TYR A 186 -4.54 17.06 -3.90
N GLY A 187 -5.34 17.64 -3.01
CA GLY A 187 -5.28 19.04 -2.60
C GLY A 187 -6.67 19.67 -2.50
N ALA A 188 -7.54 19.38 -3.47
CA ALA A 188 -8.91 19.90 -3.48
C ALA A 188 -9.78 19.30 -2.36
N SER A 189 -9.42 18.11 -1.87
CA SER A 189 -9.96 17.53 -0.64
C SER A 189 -9.47 18.19 0.65
N ASP A 190 -8.38 18.95 0.58
CA ASP A 190 -7.60 19.35 1.74
C ASP A 190 -7.83 20.83 2.09
N GLU A 191 -7.06 21.37 3.04
CA GLU A 191 -7.32 22.67 3.66
C GLU A 191 -7.31 23.87 2.68
N LEU A 192 -6.70 23.70 1.50
CA LEU A 192 -6.59 24.74 0.47
C LEU A 192 -7.72 24.70 -0.57
N ASN A 193 -8.54 23.64 -0.60
CA ASN A 193 -9.69 23.49 -1.52
C ASN A 193 -9.32 23.57 -3.02
N ILE A 194 -8.06 23.32 -3.39
CA ILE A 194 -7.60 23.25 -4.79
C ILE A 194 -6.57 22.14 -4.97
N PRO A 195 -6.45 21.53 -6.17
CA PRO A 195 -5.36 20.60 -6.46
C PRO A 195 -3.99 21.25 -6.15
N GLY A 196 -3.08 20.48 -5.56
CA GLY A 196 -1.77 21.02 -5.16
C GLY A 196 -0.90 21.41 -6.36
N GLY A 197 0.00 22.38 -6.16
CA GLY A 197 1.07 22.73 -7.10
C GLY A 197 0.78 23.87 -8.06
N LEU A 198 -0.43 24.42 -8.06
CA LEU A 198 -0.83 25.52 -8.97
C LEU A 198 -0.11 26.85 -8.67
N ASP A 199 0.50 26.97 -7.50
CA ASP A 199 1.39 28.06 -7.11
C ASP A 199 2.80 27.91 -7.67
N VAL A 200 3.22 26.68 -7.94
CA VAL A 200 4.57 26.34 -8.40
C VAL A 200 4.63 26.13 -9.91
N GLN A 201 3.63 25.48 -10.50
CA GLN A 201 3.65 25.06 -11.89
C GLN A 201 2.27 25.20 -12.57
N HIS A 202 2.29 25.44 -13.89
CA HIS A 202 1.07 25.47 -14.69
C HIS A 202 0.41 24.08 -14.72
N ARG A 203 -0.92 24.02 -14.56
CA ARG A 203 -1.69 22.77 -14.53
C ARG A 203 -1.42 21.86 -15.72
N ASP A 204 -1.24 22.43 -16.92
CA ASP A 204 -0.92 21.66 -18.13
C ASP A 204 0.44 20.95 -18.02
N VAL A 205 1.43 21.59 -17.40
CA VAL A 205 2.75 20.99 -17.19
C VAL A 205 2.66 19.87 -16.15
N ILE A 206 1.84 20.02 -15.11
CA ILE A 206 1.57 18.95 -14.14
C ILE A 206 0.91 17.77 -14.84
N ALA A 207 -0.12 18.00 -15.66
CA ALA A 207 -0.80 16.97 -16.44
C ALA A 207 0.17 16.24 -17.38
N GLN A 208 1.01 16.97 -18.12
CA GLN A 208 2.04 16.39 -18.99
C GLN A 208 3.11 15.62 -18.20
N THR A 209 3.44 16.06 -17.00
CA THR A 209 4.37 15.33 -16.11
C THR A 209 3.76 14.00 -15.68
N ILE A 210 2.49 13.99 -15.25
CA ILE A 210 1.77 12.75 -14.90
C ILE A 210 1.74 11.79 -16.10
N ARG A 211 1.45 12.29 -17.30
CA ARG A 211 1.49 11.48 -18.53
C ARG A 211 2.90 10.94 -18.79
N GLY A 212 3.92 11.79 -18.63
CA GLY A 212 5.33 11.44 -18.79
C GLY A 212 5.82 10.36 -17.82
N LEU A 213 5.22 10.27 -16.63
CA LEU A 213 5.47 9.21 -15.65
C LEU A 213 4.93 7.83 -16.07
N GLY A 214 4.08 7.78 -17.10
CA GLY A 214 3.48 6.53 -17.60
C GLY A 214 2.02 6.31 -17.22
N PHE A 215 1.44 7.16 -16.38
CA PHE A 215 0.03 7.08 -15.98
C PHE A 215 -0.89 7.48 -17.15
N ASN A 216 -2.07 6.86 -17.21
CA ASN A 216 -3.11 7.17 -18.19
C ASN A 216 -4.43 7.60 -17.55
N SER A 217 -4.49 7.60 -16.21
CA SER A 217 -5.63 8.09 -15.46
C SER A 217 -5.22 8.81 -14.19
N VAL A 218 -6.07 9.71 -13.70
CA VAL A 218 -5.89 10.41 -12.43
C VAL A 218 -7.14 10.24 -11.58
N ARG A 219 -6.94 9.79 -10.34
CA ARG A 219 -7.93 9.93 -9.27
C ARG A 219 -7.77 11.33 -8.69
N LEU A 220 -8.83 12.14 -8.74
CA LEU A 220 -8.81 13.55 -8.37
C LEU A 220 -9.72 13.79 -7.14
N PRO A 221 -9.14 13.77 -5.92
CA PRO A 221 -9.84 14.00 -4.66
C PRO A 221 -10.46 15.39 -4.54
N TYR A 222 -11.68 15.46 -4.03
CA TYR A 222 -12.34 16.68 -3.56
C TYR A 222 -13.03 16.47 -2.21
N SER A 223 -13.39 17.56 -1.52
CA SER A 223 -14.16 17.51 -0.27
C SER A 223 -15.58 18.03 -0.45
N ASP A 224 -16.53 17.49 0.31
CA ASP A 224 -17.90 18.05 0.32
C ASP A 224 -17.89 19.53 0.74
N GLU A 225 -17.05 19.90 1.71
CA GLU A 225 -16.88 21.28 2.13
C GLU A 225 -16.44 22.22 1.00
N MET A 226 -15.51 21.81 0.13
CA MET A 226 -15.15 22.59 -1.05
C MET A 226 -16.37 22.86 -1.92
N VAL A 227 -17.22 21.85 -2.14
CA VAL A 227 -18.45 21.98 -2.95
C VAL A 227 -19.48 22.88 -2.26
N ILE A 228 -19.63 22.76 -0.94
CA ILE A 228 -20.57 23.56 -0.15
C ILE A 228 -20.16 25.03 -0.14
N THR A 229 -18.89 25.31 0.17
CA THR A 229 -18.39 26.66 0.43
C THR A 229 -17.95 27.39 -0.83
N ASP A 230 -17.46 26.65 -1.83
CA ASP A 230 -16.96 27.14 -3.12
C ASP A 230 -16.17 28.46 -2.97
N PRO A 231 -15.06 28.44 -2.18
CA PRO A 231 -14.38 29.64 -1.75
C PRO A 231 -13.62 30.28 -2.92
N PRO A 232 -13.50 31.62 -2.97
CA PRO A 232 -12.52 32.26 -3.84
C PRO A 232 -11.11 31.86 -3.41
N ILE A 233 -10.24 31.61 -4.37
CA ILE A 233 -8.88 31.13 -4.11
C ILE A 233 -7.89 32.32 -4.13
N PRO A 234 -7.05 32.48 -3.10
CA PRO A 234 -6.00 33.50 -3.08
C PRO A 234 -5.06 33.38 -4.28
N ALA A 235 -4.68 34.51 -4.87
CA ALA A 235 -3.90 34.57 -6.11
C ALA A 235 -2.53 33.88 -5.97
N GLU A 236 -1.92 33.92 -4.79
CA GLU A 236 -0.66 33.26 -4.47
C GLU A 236 -0.72 31.74 -4.61
N LEU A 237 -1.90 31.11 -4.39
CA LEU A 237 -2.07 29.66 -4.51
C LEU A 237 -2.22 29.19 -5.97
N VAL A 238 -2.37 30.12 -6.91
CA VAL A 238 -2.46 29.86 -8.35
C VAL A 238 -1.46 30.71 -9.13
N ALA A 239 -0.37 31.14 -8.50
CA ALA A 239 0.58 32.10 -9.07
C ALA A 239 1.19 31.65 -10.40
N ALA A 240 1.32 30.34 -10.65
CA ALA A 240 1.81 29.78 -11.91
C ALA A 240 0.71 29.63 -12.99
N ASN A 241 -0.55 29.95 -12.67
CA ASN A 241 -1.72 29.84 -13.53
C ASN A 241 -2.49 31.18 -13.55
N PRO A 242 -1.98 32.22 -14.26
CA PRO A 242 -2.53 33.58 -14.19
C PRO A 242 -4.00 33.70 -14.62
N ASP A 243 -4.46 32.79 -15.48
CA ASP A 243 -5.86 32.71 -15.94
C ASP A 243 -6.84 32.26 -14.84
N LEU A 244 -6.34 31.64 -13.77
CA LEU A 244 -7.15 31.18 -12.63
C LEU A 244 -7.28 32.23 -11.52
N ILE A 245 -6.57 33.35 -11.60
CA ILE A 245 -6.59 34.39 -10.56
C ILE A 245 -8.01 34.96 -10.40
N GLY A 246 -8.52 34.90 -9.17
CA GLY A 246 -9.85 35.41 -8.83
C GLY A 246 -10.99 34.41 -9.06
N LEU A 247 -10.70 33.22 -9.57
CA LEU A 247 -11.67 32.14 -9.68
C LEU A 247 -11.91 31.44 -8.34
N LYS A 248 -13.00 30.70 -8.28
CA LYS A 248 -13.37 29.89 -7.11
C LYS A 248 -12.86 28.45 -7.25
N ALA A 249 -12.87 27.74 -6.13
CA ALA A 249 -12.41 26.37 -6.03
C ALA A 249 -13.00 25.43 -7.11
N LEU A 250 -14.32 25.49 -7.36
CA LEU A 250 -14.95 24.61 -8.34
C LEU A 250 -14.52 24.90 -9.79
N ASP A 251 -14.35 26.18 -10.13
CA ASP A 251 -13.90 26.57 -11.48
C ASP A 251 -12.42 26.18 -11.69
N ILE A 252 -11.60 26.28 -10.64
CA ILE A 252 -10.20 25.83 -10.66
C ILE A 252 -10.10 24.31 -10.77
N PHE A 253 -10.96 23.58 -10.06
CA PHE A 253 -11.04 22.12 -10.15
C PHE A 253 -11.39 21.68 -11.58
N GLU A 254 -12.41 22.29 -12.20
CA GLU A 254 -12.81 22.07 -13.59
C GLU A 254 -11.69 22.38 -14.59
N ALA A 255 -10.93 23.46 -14.39
CA ALA A 255 -9.77 23.79 -15.20
C ALA A 255 -8.65 22.74 -15.10
N CYS A 256 -8.42 22.16 -13.91
CA CYS A 256 -7.47 21.07 -13.71
C CYS A 256 -7.93 19.77 -14.38
N VAL A 257 -9.23 19.45 -14.30
CA VAL A 257 -9.82 18.31 -15.02
C VAL A 257 -9.61 18.47 -16.52
N THR A 258 -9.88 19.66 -17.06
CA THR A 258 -9.69 19.96 -18.49
C THR A 258 -8.22 19.77 -18.91
N ALA A 259 -7.27 20.28 -18.12
CA ALA A 259 -5.84 20.10 -18.40
C ALA A 259 -5.40 18.63 -18.41
N LEU A 260 -5.97 17.79 -17.53
CA LEU A 260 -5.72 16.35 -17.52
C LEU A 260 -6.27 15.68 -18.78
N THR A 261 -7.53 15.97 -19.13
CA THR A 261 -8.16 15.35 -20.29
C THR A 261 -7.53 15.80 -21.60
N ASP A 262 -7.11 17.06 -21.72
CA ASP A 262 -6.35 17.59 -22.87
C ASP A 262 -4.96 16.94 -23.02
N ALA A 263 -4.40 16.39 -21.93
CA ALA A 263 -3.17 15.61 -21.93
C ALA A 263 -3.39 14.12 -22.26
N GLY A 264 -4.61 13.72 -22.61
CA GLY A 264 -4.98 12.33 -22.91
C GLY A 264 -4.97 11.43 -21.66
N ILE A 265 -5.28 12.00 -20.50
CA ILE A 265 -5.41 11.32 -19.21
C ILE A 265 -6.90 11.21 -18.85
N ALA A 266 -7.34 10.01 -18.53
CA ALA A 266 -8.69 9.78 -18.01
C ALA A 266 -8.84 10.31 -16.58
N VAL A 267 -9.94 10.97 -16.26
CA VAL A 267 -10.18 11.52 -14.91
C VAL A 267 -11.27 10.73 -14.19
N ILE A 268 -10.96 10.34 -12.97
CA ILE A 268 -11.89 9.76 -12.00
C ILE A 268 -12.03 10.77 -10.86
N VAL A 269 -13.20 11.40 -10.76
CA VAL A 269 -13.48 12.34 -9.67
C VAL A 269 -13.73 11.54 -8.40
N ASN A 270 -13.15 11.95 -7.28
CA ASN A 270 -13.26 11.22 -6.01
C ASN A 270 -13.77 12.11 -4.88
N ASN A 271 -14.92 11.76 -4.31
CA ASN A 271 -15.37 12.35 -3.05
C ASN A 271 -14.55 11.76 -1.90
N HIS A 272 -13.56 12.53 -1.44
CA HIS A 272 -12.50 12.01 -0.60
C HIS A 272 -12.81 12.14 0.89
N ILE A 273 -13.48 13.23 1.26
CA ILE A 273 -13.70 13.60 2.66
C ILE A 273 -14.84 14.60 2.75
N THR A 274 -15.48 14.71 3.93
CA THR A 274 -16.51 15.72 4.13
C THR A 274 -15.91 17.05 4.56
N HIS A 275 -14.93 17.04 5.47
CA HIS A 275 -14.22 18.25 5.91
C HIS A 275 -12.96 18.48 5.10
N SER A 276 -12.69 19.71 4.68
CA SER A 276 -11.45 20.09 4.00
C SER A 276 -10.26 20.00 4.96
N THR A 277 -9.62 18.84 5.02
CA THR A 277 -8.48 18.52 5.90
C THR A 277 -7.66 17.37 5.31
N TRP A 278 -6.40 17.26 5.74
CA TRP A 278 -5.59 16.09 5.42
C TRP A 278 -6.20 14.77 5.96
N CYS A 279 -6.66 13.90 5.05
CA CYS A 279 -7.17 12.56 5.32
C CYS A 279 -6.03 11.59 5.74
N CYS A 280 -6.26 10.44 6.37
CA CYS A 280 -7.50 9.79 6.79
C CYS A 280 -7.43 9.43 8.27
N GLY A 281 -7.80 10.40 9.11
CA GLY A 281 -7.85 10.21 10.55
C GLY A 281 -9.00 9.32 11.01
N ALA A 282 -9.04 9.08 12.32
CA ALA A 282 -10.14 8.43 13.01
C ALA A 282 -11.34 9.38 13.26
N ASP A 283 -11.52 10.39 12.41
CA ASP A 283 -12.61 11.34 12.55
C ASP A 283 -13.94 10.66 12.19
N PRO A 284 -14.88 10.50 13.15
CA PRO A 284 -16.18 9.91 12.85
C PRO A 284 -17.01 10.75 11.87
N CYS A 285 -16.72 12.05 11.72
CA CYS A 285 -17.46 12.94 10.80
C CYS A 285 -17.16 12.67 9.33
N ASP A 286 -16.06 11.99 9.02
CA ASP A 286 -15.64 11.64 7.66
C ASP A 286 -15.74 10.14 7.35
N ALA A 287 -16.02 9.31 8.37
CA ALA A 287 -16.03 7.85 8.26
C ALA A 287 -17.12 7.32 7.30
N HIS A 288 -18.22 8.06 7.14
CA HIS A 288 -19.37 7.73 6.28
C HIS A 288 -19.55 8.83 5.21
N TRP A 289 -20.47 8.62 4.26
CA TRP A 289 -20.90 9.66 3.30
C TRP A 289 -21.91 10.66 3.89
N ALA A 290 -22.56 10.29 5.01
CA ALA A 290 -23.52 11.12 5.73
C ALA A 290 -23.20 11.08 7.23
N ASN A 291 -23.33 12.22 7.91
CA ASN A 291 -22.90 12.40 9.30
C ASN A 291 -23.93 13.18 10.16
N ASP A 292 -25.10 13.49 9.61
CA ASP A 292 -26.22 14.13 10.30
C ASP A 292 -26.67 13.38 11.56
N HIS A 293 -26.57 12.05 11.55
CA HIS A 293 -26.82 11.17 12.71
C HIS A 293 -25.88 11.40 13.91
N LEU A 294 -24.74 12.09 13.72
CA LEU A 294 -23.80 12.45 14.81
C LEU A 294 -24.17 13.77 15.51
N GLY A 295 -25.27 14.42 15.10
CA GLY A 295 -25.82 15.58 15.79
C GLY A 295 -24.88 16.79 15.75
N PRO A 296 -24.55 17.44 16.89
CA PRO A 296 -23.71 18.64 16.92
C PRO A 296 -22.21 18.37 16.81
N LEU A 297 -21.77 17.12 16.71
CA LEU A 297 -20.34 16.77 16.75
C LEU A 297 -19.55 17.30 15.54
N CYS A 298 -20.18 17.29 14.36
CA CYS A 298 -19.52 17.62 13.10
C CYS A 298 -19.70 19.08 12.70
N ARG A 299 -18.60 19.72 12.27
CA ARG A 299 -18.57 21.11 11.80
C ARG A 299 -19.35 21.28 10.50
N ILE A 300 -19.01 20.47 9.49
CA ILE A 300 -19.83 20.31 8.28
C ILE A 300 -20.71 19.10 8.49
N LYS A 301 -22.01 19.29 8.25
CA LYS A 301 -23.03 18.25 8.40
C LYS A 301 -23.71 18.03 7.07
N GLN A 302 -23.96 16.77 6.75
CA GLN A 302 -24.68 16.40 5.55
C GLN A 302 -25.50 15.13 5.76
N THR A 303 -26.69 15.13 5.18
CA THR A 303 -27.49 13.94 4.94
C THR A 303 -26.96 13.19 3.71
N GLU A 304 -27.45 11.98 3.46
CA GLU A 304 -27.16 11.27 2.22
C GLU A 304 -27.65 12.02 0.98
N GLU A 305 -28.79 12.72 1.07
CA GLU A 305 -29.29 13.49 -0.07
C GLU A 305 -28.43 14.72 -0.35
N ASP A 306 -27.93 15.40 0.69
CA ASP A 306 -26.99 16.51 0.52
C ASP A 306 -25.71 16.03 -0.19
N TRP A 307 -25.16 14.88 0.23
CA TRP A 307 -24.00 14.26 -0.43
C TRP A 307 -24.25 13.97 -1.92
N ILE A 308 -25.42 13.43 -2.27
CA ILE A 308 -25.82 13.21 -3.67
C ILE A 308 -25.91 14.55 -4.43
N GLN A 309 -26.49 15.59 -3.82
CA GLN A 309 -26.58 16.91 -4.44
C GLN A 309 -25.20 17.57 -4.62
N HIS A 310 -24.25 17.33 -3.71
CA HIS A 310 -22.86 17.78 -3.89
C HIS A 310 -22.21 17.09 -5.09
N TRP A 311 -22.43 15.78 -5.23
CA TRP A 311 -22.01 14.99 -6.40
C TRP A 311 -22.60 15.54 -7.70
N GLU A 312 -23.91 15.81 -7.75
CA GLU A 312 -24.56 16.42 -8.92
C GLU A 312 -23.97 17.80 -9.22
N LYS A 313 -23.73 18.63 -8.19
CA LYS A 313 -23.19 19.99 -8.35
C LYS A 313 -21.78 19.99 -8.98
N ILE A 314 -20.89 19.11 -8.54
CA ILE A 314 -19.53 19.04 -9.11
C ILE A 314 -19.54 18.37 -10.49
N MET A 315 -20.30 17.29 -10.66
CA MET A 315 -20.30 16.53 -11.92
C MET A 315 -21.09 17.21 -13.05
N LEU A 316 -22.04 18.10 -12.74
CA LEU A 316 -22.74 18.89 -13.75
C LEU A 316 -21.77 19.73 -14.60
N ARG A 317 -20.67 20.19 -14.00
CA ARG A 317 -19.61 20.96 -14.67
C ARG A 317 -18.77 20.11 -15.62
N LEU A 318 -18.76 18.79 -15.41
CA LEU A 318 -17.88 17.85 -16.08
C LEU A 318 -18.62 16.94 -17.07
N VAL A 319 -19.95 17.12 -17.20
CA VAL A 319 -20.86 16.23 -17.93
C VAL A 319 -20.52 16.08 -19.41
N ASP A 320 -20.02 17.14 -20.02
CA ASP A 320 -19.68 17.19 -21.45
C ASP A 320 -18.20 16.86 -21.74
N ASN A 321 -17.39 16.56 -20.71
CA ASN A 321 -15.99 16.20 -20.89
C ASN A 321 -15.84 14.66 -21.04
N PRO A 322 -15.55 14.14 -22.24
CA PRO A 322 -15.47 12.70 -22.47
C PRO A 322 -14.28 12.04 -21.76
N GLY A 323 -13.24 12.80 -21.41
CA GLY A 323 -12.11 12.29 -20.65
C GLY A 323 -12.42 12.05 -19.17
N VAL A 324 -13.57 12.51 -18.67
CA VAL A 324 -14.08 12.20 -17.32
C VAL A 324 -14.83 10.89 -17.37
N ILE A 325 -14.17 9.81 -16.97
CA ILE A 325 -14.66 8.44 -17.18
C ILE A 325 -15.47 7.89 -16.02
N GLY A 326 -15.44 8.51 -14.84
CA GLY A 326 -16.15 7.95 -13.70
C GLY A 326 -16.04 8.71 -12.39
N VAL A 327 -16.75 8.17 -11.41
CA VAL A 327 -16.94 8.72 -10.07
C VAL A 327 -16.57 7.68 -9.01
N ASP A 328 -15.58 7.98 -8.17
CA ASP A 328 -15.25 7.22 -6.96
C ASP A 328 -16.04 7.78 -5.78
N LEU A 329 -17.18 7.13 -5.51
CA LEU A 329 -18.31 7.70 -4.78
C LEU A 329 -17.97 8.19 -3.37
N ARG A 330 -17.17 7.44 -2.61
CA ARG A 330 -16.72 7.84 -1.28
C ARG A 330 -15.45 7.10 -0.89
N ASN A 331 -14.44 7.86 -0.52
CA ASN A 331 -13.18 7.32 -0.02
C ASN A 331 -13.32 6.64 1.35
N GLU A 332 -12.75 5.44 1.47
CA GLU A 332 -12.50 4.74 2.73
C GLU A 332 -13.67 4.68 3.73
N VAL A 333 -14.86 4.33 3.25
CA VAL A 333 -16.05 4.15 4.11
C VAL A 333 -15.74 3.14 5.23
N ARG A 334 -15.94 3.56 6.47
CA ARG A 334 -15.51 2.83 7.68
C ARG A 334 -16.44 3.09 8.85
N GLY A 335 -16.43 2.21 9.84
CA GLY A 335 -17.26 2.37 11.03
C GLY A 335 -16.65 1.68 12.24
N VAL A 336 -16.98 2.15 13.43
CA VAL A 336 -16.53 1.49 14.67
C VAL A 336 -17.29 0.18 14.82
N TRP A 337 -16.56 -0.94 14.94
CA TRP A 337 -17.13 -2.26 15.27
C TRP A 337 -18.26 -2.72 14.33
N GLY A 338 -18.10 -2.54 13.02
CA GLY A 338 -19.06 -3.03 12.02
C GLY A 338 -20.37 -2.25 11.95
N THR A 339 -20.43 -1.03 12.51
CA THR A 339 -21.58 -0.13 12.34
C THR A 339 -21.80 0.28 10.87
N MET A 340 -20.74 0.19 10.08
CA MET A 340 -20.72 0.37 8.63
C MET A 340 -20.81 -0.99 7.94
N THR A 341 -22.03 -1.41 7.59
CA THR A 341 -22.26 -2.67 6.89
C THR A 341 -22.24 -2.46 5.38
N TRP A 342 -21.80 -3.49 4.64
CA TRP A 342 -21.83 -3.47 3.18
C TRP A 342 -23.22 -3.16 2.61
N ASP A 343 -24.29 -3.75 3.16
CA ASP A 343 -25.66 -3.51 2.66
C ASP A 343 -26.06 -2.03 2.70
N LYS A 344 -25.67 -1.30 3.77
CA LYS A 344 -25.94 0.14 3.87
C LYS A 344 -25.17 0.91 2.80
N TRP A 345 -23.89 0.60 2.66
CA TRP A 345 -23.03 1.27 1.70
C TRP A 345 -23.45 0.98 0.26
N ALA A 346 -23.71 -0.27 -0.09
CA ALA A 346 -24.20 -0.68 -1.41
C ALA A 346 -25.52 0.02 -1.76
N THR A 347 -26.45 0.14 -0.82
CA THR A 347 -27.73 0.85 -1.04
C THR A 347 -27.51 2.33 -1.35
N ALA A 348 -26.65 3.02 -0.59
CA ALA A 348 -26.33 4.42 -0.84
C ALA A 348 -25.57 4.62 -2.16
N ALA A 349 -24.65 3.70 -2.49
CA ALA A 349 -23.91 3.71 -3.74
C ALA A 349 -24.83 3.50 -4.96
N GLU A 350 -25.82 2.60 -4.89
CA GLU A 350 -26.83 2.42 -5.94
C GLU A 350 -27.64 3.71 -6.14
N LYS A 351 -28.09 4.33 -5.05
CA LYS A 351 -28.87 5.58 -5.11
C LYS A 351 -28.07 6.73 -5.74
N ALA A 352 -26.84 6.97 -5.29
CA ALA A 352 -25.99 8.03 -5.81
C ALA A 352 -25.54 7.74 -7.25
N GLY A 353 -25.13 6.50 -7.53
CA GLY A 353 -24.71 6.06 -8.86
C GLY A 353 -25.80 6.23 -9.90
N ASN A 354 -27.05 5.84 -9.59
CA ASN A 354 -28.16 5.99 -10.51
C ASN A 354 -28.49 7.47 -10.79
N ARG A 355 -28.44 8.35 -9.78
CA ARG A 355 -28.62 9.80 -9.96
C ARG A 355 -27.56 10.41 -10.88
N LEU A 356 -26.31 9.99 -10.73
CA LEU A 356 -25.22 10.45 -11.60
C LEU A 356 -25.35 9.89 -13.02
N LEU A 357 -25.80 8.64 -13.18
CA LEU A 357 -26.04 8.02 -14.49
C LEU A 357 -27.25 8.62 -15.23
N GLU A 358 -28.20 9.25 -14.52
CA GLU A 358 -29.25 10.06 -15.16
C GLU A 358 -28.68 11.31 -15.84
N MET A 359 -27.59 11.88 -15.30
CA MET A 359 -26.89 13.03 -15.87
C MET A 359 -26.02 12.61 -17.06
N ASN A 360 -25.22 11.57 -16.88
CA ASN A 360 -24.40 10.99 -17.94
C ASN A 360 -24.30 9.47 -17.78
N LYS A 361 -24.89 8.75 -18.74
CA LYS A 361 -24.96 7.29 -18.76
C LYS A 361 -23.63 6.60 -19.02
N ASP A 362 -22.59 7.36 -19.34
CA ASP A 362 -21.28 6.87 -19.77
C ASP A 362 -20.27 6.71 -18.64
N TRP A 363 -20.56 7.28 -17.47
CA TRP A 363 -19.67 7.18 -16.31
C TRP A 363 -19.61 5.78 -15.73
N LEU A 364 -18.39 5.36 -15.39
CA LEU A 364 -18.14 4.28 -14.45
C LEU A 364 -18.45 4.76 -13.03
N VAL A 365 -19.16 3.94 -12.27
CA VAL A 365 -19.47 4.18 -10.86
C VAL A 365 -18.58 3.27 -10.03
N ILE A 366 -17.61 3.89 -9.35
CA ILE A 366 -16.61 3.20 -8.55
C ILE A 366 -17.08 3.14 -7.10
N VAL A 367 -17.14 1.92 -6.56
CA VAL A 367 -17.62 1.64 -5.20
C VAL A 367 -16.50 1.00 -4.37
N GLY A 368 -15.95 1.78 -3.44
CA GLY A 368 -14.92 1.31 -2.51
C GLY A 368 -15.43 0.25 -1.53
N GLY A 369 -14.53 -0.61 -1.07
CA GLY A 369 -14.80 -1.54 0.04
C GLY A 369 -15.05 -0.84 1.37
N THR A 370 -15.68 -1.57 2.30
CA THR A 370 -15.75 -1.14 3.71
C THR A 370 -14.40 -1.34 4.42
N GLU A 371 -14.32 -1.01 5.71
CA GLU A 371 -13.09 -1.12 6.49
C GLU A 371 -11.92 -0.34 5.84
N SER A 372 -12.21 0.92 5.46
CA SER A 372 -11.25 1.79 4.77
C SER A 372 -10.78 1.20 3.43
N GLY A 373 -11.72 0.68 2.62
CA GLY A 373 -11.42 0.08 1.32
C GLY A 373 -10.82 -1.33 1.36
N ASN A 374 -10.69 -1.95 2.53
CA ASN A 374 -10.02 -3.25 2.67
C ASN A 374 -10.96 -4.45 2.49
N ASP A 375 -12.28 -4.27 2.55
CA ASP A 375 -13.25 -5.37 2.56
C ASP A 375 -14.33 -5.21 1.49
N LEU A 376 -14.30 -6.10 0.50
CA LEU A 376 -15.33 -6.29 -0.54
C LEU A 376 -15.99 -7.67 -0.43
N THR A 377 -15.90 -8.36 0.71
CA THR A 377 -16.51 -9.69 0.91
C THR A 377 -18.03 -9.66 0.80
N GLY A 378 -18.66 -8.51 1.08
CA GLY A 378 -20.10 -8.30 0.96
C GLY A 378 -20.62 -8.41 -0.48
N VAL A 379 -19.78 -8.12 -1.49
CA VAL A 379 -20.16 -8.14 -2.91
C VAL A 379 -20.66 -9.52 -3.34
N ALA A 380 -20.04 -10.60 -2.84
CA ALA A 380 -20.44 -11.97 -3.18
C ALA A 380 -21.91 -12.30 -2.83
N LYS A 381 -22.48 -11.61 -1.83
CA LYS A 381 -23.86 -11.81 -1.38
C LYS A 381 -24.80 -10.73 -1.91
N ARG A 382 -24.32 -9.48 -1.95
CA ARG A 382 -25.08 -8.31 -2.39
C ARG A 382 -24.21 -7.47 -3.34
N PRO A 383 -24.12 -7.83 -4.63
CA PRO A 383 -23.48 -6.96 -5.60
C PRO A 383 -24.29 -5.66 -5.73
N VAL A 384 -23.61 -4.60 -6.13
CA VAL A 384 -24.20 -3.30 -6.47
C VAL A 384 -24.82 -3.46 -7.86
N VAL A 385 -26.08 -3.07 -8.00
CA VAL A 385 -26.82 -3.14 -9.26
C VAL A 385 -27.32 -1.75 -9.60
N LEU A 386 -26.84 -1.20 -10.71
CA LEU A 386 -27.24 0.11 -11.23
C LEU A 386 -28.27 -0.06 -12.33
N ASP A 387 -29.03 1.00 -12.61
CA ASP A 387 -30.05 1.02 -13.66
C ASP A 387 -29.42 0.94 -15.06
N VAL A 388 -28.19 1.45 -15.20
CA VAL A 388 -27.36 1.27 -16.40
C VAL A 388 -26.38 0.12 -16.15
N PRO A 389 -26.52 -1.02 -16.86
CA PRO A 389 -25.64 -2.16 -16.69
C PRO A 389 -24.22 -1.85 -17.17
N GLY A 390 -23.23 -2.61 -16.68
CA GLY A 390 -21.84 -2.49 -17.15
C GLY A 390 -21.14 -1.21 -16.70
N ARG A 391 -21.58 -0.59 -15.60
CA ARG A 391 -20.96 0.65 -15.07
C ARG A 391 -20.28 0.50 -13.71
N VAL A 392 -20.52 -0.60 -12.99
CA VAL A 392 -19.94 -0.81 -11.65
C VAL A 392 -18.48 -1.26 -11.74
N VAL A 393 -17.59 -0.54 -11.08
CA VAL A 393 -16.21 -0.95 -10.77
C VAL A 393 -16.06 -0.96 -9.25
N TYR A 394 -15.44 -2.00 -8.69
CA TYR A 394 -15.14 -2.01 -7.25
C TYR A 394 -13.76 -1.42 -6.98
N SER A 395 -13.57 -0.79 -5.82
CA SER A 395 -12.26 -0.24 -5.42
C SER A 395 -11.76 -0.84 -4.11
N ALA A 396 -10.48 -1.19 -4.08
CA ALA A 396 -9.77 -1.69 -2.90
C ALA A 396 -8.58 -0.78 -2.54
N HIS A 397 -8.34 -0.59 -1.25
CA HIS A 397 -7.20 0.16 -0.72
C HIS A 397 -6.28 -0.80 0.03
N VAL A 398 -4.99 -0.77 -0.28
CA VAL A 398 -4.04 -1.78 0.23
C VAL A 398 -2.77 -1.08 0.69
N TYR A 399 -2.60 -0.91 2.01
CA TYR A 399 -1.43 -0.25 2.60
C TYR A 399 -0.64 -1.19 3.53
N ALA A 400 0.58 -0.79 3.89
CA ALA A 400 1.44 -1.57 4.78
C ALA A 400 0.80 -1.86 6.15
N TRP A 401 -0.05 -0.94 6.64
CA TRP A 401 -0.79 -1.08 7.89
C TRP A 401 -2.14 -1.80 7.77
N SER A 402 -2.60 -2.07 6.55
CA SER A 402 -3.79 -2.88 6.32
C SER A 402 -3.66 -4.27 6.93
N GLY A 403 -4.80 -4.93 7.17
CA GLY A 403 -4.86 -6.19 7.93
C GLY A 403 -4.68 -6.03 9.44
N TRP A 404 -4.61 -4.79 9.95
CA TRP A 404 -4.69 -4.54 11.38
C TRP A 404 -5.99 -5.14 11.97
N GLY A 405 -5.91 -5.79 13.12
CA GLY A 405 -7.05 -6.48 13.76
C GLY A 405 -7.26 -7.94 13.34
N SER A 406 -6.61 -8.41 12.27
CA SER A 406 -6.57 -9.84 11.93
C SER A 406 -5.59 -10.63 12.83
N LEU A 407 -5.77 -11.95 12.90
CA LEU A 407 -4.88 -12.84 13.67
C LEU A 407 -3.44 -12.85 13.12
N GLU A 408 -3.29 -12.73 11.80
CA GLU A 408 -1.99 -12.71 11.11
C GLU A 408 -1.33 -11.32 11.10
N GLY A 409 -2.04 -10.28 11.55
CA GLY A 409 -1.53 -8.92 11.70
C GLY A 409 -1.39 -8.15 10.38
N ARG A 410 -0.63 -7.04 10.47
CA ARG A 410 -0.42 -6.08 9.37
C ARG A 410 0.28 -6.68 8.17
N TYR A 411 -0.05 -6.18 6.98
CA TYR A 411 0.55 -6.61 5.71
C TYR A 411 2.05 -6.42 5.66
N SER A 412 2.60 -5.40 6.32
CA SER A 412 4.05 -5.23 6.49
C SER A 412 4.77 -6.42 7.14
N LYS A 413 4.05 -7.28 7.88
CA LYS A 413 4.60 -8.44 8.58
C LYS A 413 4.32 -9.78 7.90
N ARG A 414 3.41 -9.80 6.93
CA ARG A 414 2.91 -11.05 6.37
C ARG A 414 3.90 -11.63 5.37
N ALA A 415 4.06 -12.95 5.41
CA ALA A 415 4.64 -13.68 4.30
C ALA A 415 3.68 -13.68 3.09
N TYR A 416 4.23 -13.83 1.90
CA TYR A 416 3.47 -13.74 0.64
C TYR A 416 2.20 -14.59 0.62
N ALA A 417 2.26 -15.86 1.03
CA ALA A 417 1.09 -16.74 1.05
C ALA A 417 -0.05 -16.23 1.97
N SER A 418 0.29 -15.66 3.14
CA SER A 418 -0.69 -15.07 4.06
C SER A 418 -1.24 -13.74 3.53
N PHE A 419 -0.41 -12.97 2.82
CA PHE A 419 -0.82 -11.74 2.16
C PHE A 419 -1.82 -12.03 1.02
N VAL A 420 -1.47 -12.93 0.09
CA VAL A 420 -2.35 -13.34 -1.02
C VAL A 420 -3.67 -13.92 -0.52
N LYS A 421 -3.64 -14.76 0.53
CA LYS A 421 -4.87 -15.28 1.15
C LYS A 421 -5.80 -14.15 1.61
N ALA A 422 -5.27 -13.07 2.18
CA ALA A 422 -6.08 -11.91 2.54
C ALA A 422 -6.62 -11.17 1.32
N MET A 423 -5.80 -10.94 0.28
CA MET A 423 -6.27 -10.28 -0.94
C MET A 423 -7.41 -11.04 -1.61
N ARG A 424 -7.27 -12.37 -1.75
CA ARG A 424 -8.31 -13.27 -2.28
C ARG A 424 -9.58 -13.25 -1.46
N HIS A 425 -9.44 -13.30 -0.13
CA HIS A 425 -10.59 -13.24 0.75
C HIS A 425 -11.34 -11.92 0.59
N ASN A 426 -10.59 -10.81 0.59
CA ASN A 426 -11.16 -9.48 0.71
C ASN A 426 -11.77 -8.97 -0.60
N TRP A 427 -11.10 -9.15 -1.74
CA TRP A 427 -11.52 -8.52 -3.00
C TRP A 427 -11.10 -9.29 -4.26
N ALA A 428 -9.94 -9.96 -4.26
CA ALA A 428 -9.38 -10.51 -5.49
C ALA A 428 -10.16 -11.71 -6.04
N TYR A 429 -11.04 -12.33 -5.26
CA TYR A 429 -11.98 -13.33 -5.77
C TYR A 429 -12.89 -12.78 -6.88
N LEU A 430 -13.17 -11.48 -6.89
CA LEU A 430 -13.95 -10.83 -7.96
C LEU A 430 -13.18 -10.81 -9.28
N VAL A 431 -11.88 -10.56 -9.18
CA VAL A 431 -10.95 -10.44 -10.30
C VAL A 431 -10.56 -11.81 -10.85
N GLU A 432 -10.09 -12.70 -9.97
CA GLU A 432 -9.72 -14.07 -10.34
C GLU A 432 -10.92 -14.90 -10.82
N GLY A 433 -12.11 -14.62 -10.28
CA GLY A 433 -13.36 -15.27 -10.65
C GLY A 433 -14.08 -14.70 -11.87
N ASP A 434 -13.49 -13.69 -12.54
CA ASP A 434 -14.11 -13.00 -13.69
C ASP A 434 -15.50 -12.41 -13.41
N VAL A 435 -15.71 -11.92 -12.18
CA VAL A 435 -17.02 -11.43 -11.70
C VAL A 435 -17.22 -9.96 -11.99
N ALA A 436 -16.26 -9.12 -11.61
CA ALA A 436 -16.33 -7.67 -11.73
C ALA A 436 -14.92 -7.06 -11.69
N PRO A 437 -14.69 -5.87 -12.29
CA PRO A 437 -13.41 -5.19 -12.15
C PRO A 437 -13.18 -4.75 -10.71
N VAL A 438 -11.95 -4.91 -10.24
CA VAL A 438 -11.47 -4.28 -9.01
C VAL A 438 -10.26 -3.43 -9.35
N TRP A 439 -10.39 -2.13 -9.11
CA TRP A 439 -9.33 -1.15 -9.17
C TRP A 439 -8.70 -1.00 -7.79
N VAL A 440 -7.39 -1.19 -7.66
CA VAL A 440 -6.69 -0.87 -6.41
C VAL A 440 -6.45 0.64 -6.37
N GLY A 441 -7.47 1.42 -6.01
CA GLY A 441 -7.49 2.89 -6.13
C GLY A 441 -6.47 3.62 -5.28
N GLU A 442 -6.00 2.99 -4.20
CA GLU A 442 -4.92 3.49 -3.38
C GLU A 442 -3.98 2.39 -2.88
N PHE A 443 -2.70 2.62 -3.11
CA PHE A 443 -1.58 2.00 -2.40
C PHE A 443 -0.38 2.95 -2.48
N GLY A 444 0.59 2.77 -1.58
CA GLY A 444 1.75 3.64 -1.55
C GLY A 444 2.82 3.15 -0.59
N ALA A 445 4.03 3.66 -0.76
CA ALA A 445 5.17 3.39 0.10
C ALA A 445 6.11 4.61 0.11
N PRO A 446 6.86 4.82 1.21
CA PRO A 446 7.75 5.96 1.33
C PRO A 446 9.01 5.78 0.45
N HIS A 447 9.54 6.88 -0.10
CA HIS A 447 10.82 6.90 -0.81
C HIS A 447 11.98 6.27 -0.02
N GLN A 448 11.93 6.38 1.31
CA GLN A 448 12.86 5.73 2.25
C GLN A 448 12.11 4.64 3.05
N PRO A 449 12.00 3.42 2.51
CA PRO A 449 11.23 2.35 3.15
C PRO A 449 11.98 1.72 4.32
N SER A 450 11.19 1.26 5.29
CA SER A 450 11.63 0.25 6.25
C SER A 450 11.56 -1.16 5.67
N ILE A 451 12.11 -2.16 6.37
CA ILE A 451 11.97 -3.58 5.99
C ILE A 451 10.49 -3.97 5.90
N GLY A 452 9.65 -3.45 6.80
CA GLY A 452 8.20 -3.70 6.78
C GLY A 452 7.53 -3.12 5.55
N ASP A 453 7.89 -1.91 5.15
CA ASP A 453 7.35 -1.25 3.95
C ASP A 453 7.75 -2.01 2.69
N ALA A 454 9.04 -2.38 2.58
CA ALA A 454 9.54 -3.15 1.44
C ALA A 454 8.90 -4.55 1.34
N ASN A 455 8.67 -5.23 2.48
CA ASN A 455 8.00 -6.53 2.48
C ASN A 455 6.55 -6.44 1.96
N TYR A 456 5.77 -5.46 2.44
CA TYR A 456 4.42 -5.22 1.93
C TYR A 456 4.43 -4.85 0.44
N TRP A 457 5.31 -3.93 0.04
CA TRP A 457 5.42 -3.45 -1.34
C TRP A 457 5.72 -4.61 -2.30
N ASN A 458 6.74 -5.41 -1.99
CA ASN A 458 7.12 -6.56 -2.81
C ASN A 458 5.99 -7.59 -2.94
N ASN A 459 5.26 -7.85 -1.84
CA ASN A 459 4.12 -8.76 -1.88
C ASN A 459 2.97 -8.21 -2.75
N LEU A 460 2.65 -6.93 -2.60
CA LEU A 460 1.57 -6.28 -3.34
C LEU A 460 1.91 -6.21 -4.84
N LEU A 461 3.05 -5.64 -5.22
CA LEU A 461 3.42 -5.45 -6.62
C LEU A 461 3.58 -6.78 -7.36
N ARG A 462 4.14 -7.80 -6.68
CA ARG A 462 4.14 -9.17 -7.21
C ARG A 462 2.74 -9.66 -7.50
N TYR A 463 1.80 -9.49 -6.56
CA TYR A 463 0.44 -9.98 -6.73
C TYR A 463 -0.36 -9.20 -7.78
N LEU A 464 -0.27 -7.85 -7.79
CA LEU A 464 -0.90 -7.01 -8.81
C LEU A 464 -0.40 -7.35 -10.22
N LYS A 465 0.90 -7.66 -10.35
CA LYS A 465 1.47 -8.12 -11.62
C LYS A 465 0.84 -9.44 -12.05
N VAL A 466 0.77 -10.44 -11.16
CA VAL A 466 0.26 -11.75 -11.58
C VAL A 466 -1.20 -11.67 -11.99
N ILE A 467 -2.02 -11.02 -11.18
CA ILE A 467 -3.43 -10.90 -11.53
C ILE A 467 -3.64 -9.82 -12.58
N ASP A 468 -2.62 -9.08 -13.04
CA ASP A 468 -2.78 -7.99 -14.02
C ASP A 468 -3.86 -6.99 -13.58
N ALA A 469 -3.73 -6.49 -12.35
CA ALA A 469 -4.70 -5.58 -11.73
C ALA A 469 -4.60 -4.15 -12.27
N ASP A 470 -5.74 -3.48 -12.25
CA ASP A 470 -5.85 -2.03 -12.39
C ASP A 470 -5.43 -1.36 -11.07
N PHE A 471 -4.72 -0.23 -11.10
CA PHE A 471 -4.18 0.37 -9.88
C PHE A 471 -4.17 1.90 -9.86
N GLY A 472 -4.02 2.47 -8.66
CA GLY A 472 -3.90 3.88 -8.35
C GLY A 472 -2.86 4.14 -7.28
N TYR A 473 -1.75 4.77 -7.65
CA TYR A 473 -0.68 5.10 -6.70
C TYR A 473 -1.00 6.38 -5.92
N TRP A 474 -0.78 6.36 -4.61
CA TRP A 474 -0.80 7.55 -3.76
C TRP A 474 0.65 7.97 -3.46
N ALA A 475 1.16 9.12 -3.94
CA ALA A 475 0.51 10.14 -4.78
C ALA A 475 1.55 10.88 -5.65
N VAL A 476 1.09 11.72 -6.60
CA VAL A 476 2.01 12.55 -7.40
C VAL A 476 2.65 13.65 -6.55
N ASN A 477 1.89 14.26 -5.64
CA ASN A 477 2.24 15.49 -4.93
C ASN A 477 3.59 15.39 -4.17
N PRO A 478 4.47 16.40 -4.27
CA PRO A 478 5.74 16.48 -3.53
C PRO A 478 5.57 16.94 -2.07
N ARG A 479 4.47 17.64 -1.77
CA ARG A 479 4.24 18.35 -0.50
C ARG A 479 2.81 18.17 -0.04
N LYS A 480 2.64 17.99 1.27
CA LYS A 480 1.32 17.99 1.93
C LYS A 480 0.85 19.44 2.15
N PRO A 481 -0.44 19.76 1.99
CA PRO A 481 -0.91 21.14 2.12
C PRO A 481 -0.73 21.66 3.55
N LYS A 482 -0.99 20.78 4.52
CA LYS A 482 -0.69 21.04 5.93
C LYS A 482 0.81 21.13 6.19
N ASP A 483 1.24 22.26 6.74
CA ASP A 483 2.62 22.58 7.14
C ASP A 483 3.66 22.53 6.00
N ASN A 484 3.24 22.36 4.74
CA ASN A 484 4.11 22.25 3.56
C ASN A 484 5.27 21.25 3.73
N VAL A 485 5.00 20.13 4.41
CA VAL A 485 6.00 19.09 4.67
C VAL A 485 6.18 18.19 3.44
N LYS A 486 7.40 17.65 3.26
CA LYS A 486 7.70 16.72 2.17
C LYS A 486 6.79 15.49 2.26
N GLU A 487 6.10 15.18 1.17
CA GLU A 487 5.33 13.96 1.03
C GLU A 487 6.31 12.80 0.84
N THR A 488 6.31 11.86 1.77
CA THR A 488 7.22 10.72 1.71
C THR A 488 6.87 9.78 0.55
N TYR A 489 5.62 9.85 0.08
CA TYR A 489 5.09 9.01 -0.98
C TYR A 489 5.17 9.69 -2.37
N ALA A 490 5.77 10.88 -2.47
CA ALA A 490 5.80 11.65 -3.71
C ALA A 490 6.42 10.90 -4.90
N LEU A 491 5.92 11.20 -6.10
CA LEU A 491 6.50 10.75 -7.38
C LEU A 491 7.20 11.85 -8.17
N VAL A 492 7.07 13.11 -7.76
CA VAL A 492 7.84 14.23 -8.30
C VAL A 492 8.51 15.01 -7.18
N GLU A 493 9.55 15.77 -7.51
CA GLU A 493 10.18 16.73 -6.60
C GLU A 493 9.38 18.05 -6.55
N ASP A 494 9.83 18.99 -5.73
CA ASP A 494 9.13 20.25 -5.44
C ASP A 494 8.86 21.14 -6.67
N ASP A 495 9.54 20.90 -7.80
CA ASP A 495 9.32 21.62 -9.07
C ASP A 495 8.10 21.11 -9.86
N TRP A 496 7.45 20.04 -9.38
CA TRP A 496 6.33 19.36 -10.04
C TRP A 496 6.65 18.76 -11.42
N VAL A 497 7.93 18.62 -11.77
CA VAL A 497 8.41 18.16 -13.08
C VAL A 497 9.41 17.02 -12.94
N THR A 498 10.36 17.13 -12.01
CA THR A 498 11.44 16.15 -11.85
C THR A 498 10.92 14.87 -11.19
N PRO A 499 10.99 13.71 -11.85
CA PRO A 499 10.46 12.45 -11.31
C PRO A 499 11.35 11.88 -10.20
N VAL A 500 10.73 11.30 -9.17
CA VAL A 500 11.40 10.49 -8.16
C VAL A 500 11.61 9.07 -8.71
N LEU A 501 12.77 8.83 -9.31
CA LEU A 501 13.13 7.53 -9.86
C LEU A 501 13.71 6.66 -8.76
N ASP A 502 12.93 5.71 -8.22
CA ASP A 502 13.39 4.77 -7.19
C ASP A 502 12.79 3.37 -7.39
N TYR A 503 12.88 2.52 -6.36
CA TYR A 503 12.32 1.16 -6.39
C TYR A 503 10.81 1.15 -6.69
N ARG A 504 10.07 2.18 -6.26
CA ARG A 504 8.62 2.27 -6.47
C ARG A 504 8.32 2.49 -7.94
N MET A 505 8.97 3.50 -8.53
CA MET A 505 8.82 3.81 -9.95
C MET A 505 9.32 2.66 -10.84
N LYS A 506 10.43 1.99 -10.48
CA LYS A 506 10.91 0.78 -11.16
C LYS A 506 9.80 -0.28 -11.25
N ASP A 507 9.24 -0.67 -10.11
CA ASP A 507 8.26 -1.76 -10.04
C ASP A 507 6.93 -1.37 -10.69
N MET A 508 6.52 -0.10 -10.56
CA MET A 508 5.32 0.41 -11.23
C MET A 508 5.46 0.42 -12.75
N VAL A 509 6.60 0.87 -13.29
CA VAL A 509 6.85 0.83 -14.74
C VAL A 509 6.81 -0.60 -15.28
N GLU A 510 7.27 -1.58 -14.50
CA GLU A 510 7.20 -2.99 -14.87
C GLU A 510 5.76 -3.47 -15.05
N ILE A 511 4.84 -3.10 -14.15
CA ILE A 511 3.42 -3.50 -14.26
C ILE A 511 2.60 -2.64 -15.23
N MET A 512 3.02 -1.40 -15.49
CA MET A 512 2.43 -0.54 -16.53
C MET A 512 2.70 -1.07 -17.94
N ARG A 513 3.81 -1.79 -18.13
CA ARG A 513 4.26 -2.33 -19.42
C ARG A 513 4.07 -3.84 -19.56
N ALA A 514 3.45 -4.48 -18.57
CA ALA A 514 3.24 -5.92 -18.50
C ALA A 514 2.13 -6.41 -19.45
#